data_AF-A0A7K2TEQ1-F1
#
_entry.id   AF-A0A7K2TEQ1-F1
#
_cell.length_a   1.000
_cell.length_b   1.000
_cell.length_c   1.000
_cell.angle_alpha   90.00
_cell.angle_beta   90.00
_cell.angle_gamma   90.00
#
_symmetry.space_group_name_H-M   'P 1'
#
loop_
_entity.id
_entity.type
_entity.pdbx_description
1 polymer ?
#
loop_
_entity_poly.entity_id
_entity_poly.type
_entity_poly.pdbx_seq_one_letter_code
_entity_poly.pdbx_strand_id
1 'polypeptide(L)'
;MSDLTPRSTSTAPAQADGDNRYKAVQAKLSRLGKAMEDAGLELESLQRSMQATANDSGDIAQDIANAQLDPRFVVLTNAVETALSGAARAVRTLCDTAQETADLTHETRHTHSRLYGALDDIRSTRREKTPKPGFFNR
;
A
#
# COMPACT_ATOMS: atom_id res chain seq x y z
N MET A 1 2.82 27.01 5.48
CA MET A 1 1.73 26.02 5.65
C MET A 1 1.70 25.22 4.37
N SER A 2 2.20 23.98 4.38
CA SER A 2 2.15 23.11 3.20
C SER A 2 0.81 22.38 3.23
N ASP A 3 -0.07 22.76 2.32
CA ASP A 3 -1.33 22.06 2.04
C ASP A 3 -0.99 20.68 1.45
N LEU A 4 -0.79 19.69 2.32
CA LEU A 4 -0.94 18.28 1.97
C LEU A 4 -2.44 17.99 1.87
N THR A 5 -3.11 18.61 0.91
CA THR A 5 -4.49 18.23 0.59
C THR A 5 -4.42 16.85 -0.08
N PRO A 6 -5.05 15.80 0.49
CA PRO A 6 -5.16 14.53 -0.19
C PRO A 6 -5.87 14.80 -1.51
N ARG A 7 -5.19 14.46 -2.61
CA ARG A 7 -5.74 14.61 -3.96
C ARG A 7 -7.03 13.79 -3.98
N SER A 8 -8.18 14.45 -4.15
CA SER A 8 -9.48 13.80 -4.32
C SER A 8 -9.48 12.97 -5.60
N THR A 9 -8.89 11.77 -5.54
CA THR A 9 -9.15 10.70 -6.48
C THR A 9 -10.51 10.14 -6.10
N SER A 10 -11.54 10.57 -6.84
CA SER A 10 -12.91 10.03 -6.88
C SER A 10 -13.14 8.81 -5.98
N THR A 11 -13.80 9.01 -4.84
CA THR A 11 -14.12 8.00 -3.83
C THR A 11 -15.33 7.13 -4.20
N ALA A 12 -15.63 6.97 -5.49
CA ALA A 12 -16.48 5.88 -5.91
C ALA A 12 -15.57 4.65 -6.07
N PRO A 13 -15.79 3.54 -5.32
CA PRO A 13 -15.13 2.29 -5.66
C PRO A 13 -15.38 2.02 -7.14
N ALA A 14 -14.30 1.83 -7.90
CA ALA A 14 -14.41 1.55 -9.32
C ALA A 14 -15.45 0.44 -9.49
N GLN A 15 -16.46 0.68 -10.35
CA GLN A 15 -17.49 -0.32 -10.64
C GLN A 15 -16.76 -1.62 -10.95
N ALA A 16 -17.04 -2.66 -10.16
CA ALA A 16 -16.36 -3.94 -10.31
C ALA A 16 -16.59 -4.41 -11.75
N ASP A 17 -15.52 -4.37 -12.55
CA ASP A 17 -15.53 -4.91 -13.90
C ASP A 17 -15.91 -6.39 -13.74
N GLY A 18 -17.11 -6.75 -14.20
CA GLY A 18 -17.68 -8.09 -14.05
C GLY A 18 -16.93 -9.16 -14.84
N ASP A 19 -15.90 -8.79 -15.60
CA ASP A 19 -15.05 -9.74 -16.30
C ASP A 19 -14.19 -10.55 -15.32
N ASN A 20 -14.67 -11.77 -15.05
CA ASN A 20 -14.02 -12.76 -14.21
C ASN A 20 -13.35 -13.87 -15.04
N ARG A 21 -13.12 -13.64 -16.34
CA ARG A 21 -12.34 -14.58 -17.16
C ARG A 21 -10.92 -14.70 -16.61
N TYR A 22 -10.30 -15.85 -16.84
CA TYR A 22 -8.96 -16.17 -16.31
C TYR A 22 -7.95 -15.04 -16.56
N LYS A 23 -7.83 -14.57 -17.81
CA LYS A 23 -6.90 -13.49 -18.18
C LYS A 23 -7.21 -12.17 -17.49
N ALA A 24 -8.49 -11.85 -17.30
CA ALA A 24 -8.91 -10.64 -16.60
C ALA A 24 -8.53 -10.70 -15.11
N VAL A 25 -8.76 -11.84 -14.45
CA VAL A 25 -8.35 -12.05 -13.05
C VAL A 25 -6.83 -12.00 -12.89
N GLN A 26 -6.07 -12.65 -13.79
CA GLN A 26 -4.61 -12.59 -13.80
C GLN A 26 -4.09 -11.14 -13.93
N ALA A 27 -4.67 -10.37 -14.86
CA ALA A 27 -4.32 -8.97 -15.05
C ALA A 27 -4.67 -8.11 -13.83
N LYS A 28 -5.85 -8.33 -13.22
CA LYS A 28 -6.29 -7.63 -12.01
C LYS A 28 -5.35 -7.90 -10.83
N LEU A 29 -5.01 -9.16 -10.57
CA LEU A 29 -4.06 -9.53 -9.51
C LEU A 29 -2.67 -8.95 -9.79
N SER A 30 -2.19 -8.99 -11.03
CA SER A 30 -0.91 -8.37 -11.36
C SER A 30 -0.89 -6.86 -11.16
N ARG A 31 -1.97 -6.15 -11.47
CA ARG A 31 -2.10 -4.71 -11.24
C ARG A 31 -2.19 -4.38 -9.75
N LEU A 32 -2.95 -5.18 -9.00
CA LEU A 32 -3.10 -5.02 -7.56
C LEU A 32 -1.75 -5.21 -6.85
N GLY A 33 -1.02 -6.29 -7.16
CA GLY A 33 0.29 -6.55 -6.54
C GLY A 33 1.26 -5.39 -6.78
N LYS A 34 1.36 -4.93 -8.04
CA LYS A 34 2.19 -3.78 -8.38
C LYS A 34 1.76 -2.49 -7.66
N ALA A 35 0.46 -2.21 -7.59
CA ALA A 35 -0.03 -1.02 -6.91
C ALA A 35 0.28 -1.05 -5.40
N MET A 36 0.26 -2.23 -4.78
CA MET A 36 0.64 -2.40 -3.37
C MET A 36 2.15 -2.26 -3.15
N GLU A 37 2.98 -2.75 -4.06
CA GLU A 37 4.44 -2.52 -4.04
C GLU A 37 4.77 -1.02 -4.18
N ASP A 38 4.17 -0.35 -5.16
CA ASP A 38 4.36 1.09 -5.41
C ASP A 38 3.90 1.90 -4.17
N ALA A 39 2.74 1.56 -3.59
CA ALA A 39 2.24 2.17 -2.37
C ALA A 39 3.17 1.92 -1.17
N GLY A 40 3.76 0.73 -1.05
CA GLY A 40 4.75 0.42 -0.02
C GLY A 40 5.94 1.37 -0.07
N LEU A 41 6.51 1.59 -1.26
CA LEU A 41 7.64 2.52 -1.45
C LEU A 41 7.27 3.97 -1.09
N GLU A 42 6.08 4.43 -1.48
CA GLU A 42 5.58 5.76 -1.12
C GLU A 42 5.39 5.92 0.39
N LEU A 43 4.82 4.90 1.05
CA LEU A 43 4.61 4.88 2.50
C LEU A 43 5.94 4.86 3.27
N GLU A 44 6.94 4.10 2.81
CA GLU A 44 8.29 4.14 3.40
C GLU A 44 8.92 5.54 3.30
N SER A 45 8.81 6.17 2.14
CA SER A 45 9.33 7.53 1.93
C SER A 45 8.63 8.52 2.87
N LEU A 46 7.30 8.41 2.98
CA LEU A 46 6.51 9.25 3.89
C LEU A 46 6.90 9.03 5.36
N GLN A 47 7.07 7.77 5.77
CA GLN A 47 7.50 7.40 7.13
C GLN A 47 8.86 8.01 7.48
N ARG A 48 9.83 7.91 6.57
CA ARG A 48 11.17 8.49 6.75
C ARG A 48 11.11 10.01 6.86
N SER A 49 10.30 10.67 6.03
CA SER A 49 10.12 12.13 6.06
C SER A 49 9.45 12.60 7.36
N MET A 50 8.43 11.89 7.84
CA MET A 50 7.78 12.20 9.11
C MET A 50 8.76 12.05 10.28
N GLN A 51 9.57 11.00 10.30
CA GLN A 51 10.56 10.78 11.36
C GLN A 51 11.65 11.87 11.35
N ALA A 52 12.14 12.26 10.17
CA ALA A 52 13.10 13.35 10.04
C ALA A 52 12.51 14.66 10.58
N THR A 53 11.28 14.99 10.18
CA THR A 53 10.61 16.22 10.63
C THR A 53 10.30 16.21 12.12
N ALA A 54 10.03 15.03 12.70
CA ALA A 54 9.87 14.87 14.14
C ALA A 54 11.18 15.20 14.87
N ASN A 55 12.30 14.61 14.43
CA ASN A 55 13.61 14.86 15.03
C ASN A 55 14.00 16.35 14.93
N ASP A 56 13.81 16.95 13.74
CA ASP A 56 14.07 18.38 13.53
C ASP A 56 13.22 19.25 14.47
N SER A 57 11.96 18.86 14.72
CA SER A 57 11.08 19.57 15.66
C SER A 57 11.62 19.45 17.10
N GLY A 58 12.09 18.28 17.52
CA GLY A 58 12.70 18.09 18.83
C GLY A 58 13.95 18.97 19.03
N ASP A 59 14.83 19.01 18.01
CA ASP A 59 16.02 19.86 18.02
C ASP A 59 15.65 21.35 18.11
N ILE A 60 14.66 21.79 17.34
CA ILE A 60 14.14 23.17 17.41
C ILE A 60 13.54 23.48 18.78
N ALA A 61 12.81 22.55 19.40
CA ALA A 61 12.25 22.74 20.73
C ALA A 61 13.35 22.94 21.78
N GLN A 62 14.46 22.19 21.64
CA GLN A 62 15.64 22.34 22.49
C GLN A 62 16.33 23.70 22.27
N ASP A 63 16.47 24.15 21.02
CA ASP A 63 17.05 25.45 20.70
C ASP A 63 16.21 26.61 21.26
N ILE A 64 14.89 26.52 21.15
CA ILE A 64 13.95 27.50 21.72
C ILE A 64 14.10 27.55 23.25
N ALA A 65 14.20 26.40 23.90
CA ALA A 65 14.39 26.31 25.35
C ALA A 65 15.74 26.93 25.77
N ASN A 66 16.82 26.62 25.06
CA ASN A 66 18.16 27.14 25.31
C ASN A 66 18.22 28.67 25.10
N ALA A 67 17.47 29.20 24.14
CA ALA A 67 17.36 30.62 23.86
C ALA A 67 16.49 31.38 24.89
N GLN A 68 15.91 30.68 25.88
CA GLN A 68 15.02 31.25 26.90
C GLN A 68 13.83 32.01 26.29
N LEU A 69 13.36 31.55 25.13
CA LEU A 69 12.14 32.05 24.51
C LEU A 69 10.90 31.61 25.30
N ASP A 70 9.73 32.11 24.88
CA ASP A 70 8.46 31.77 25.52
C ASP A 70 8.27 30.24 25.57
N PRO A 71 8.09 29.64 26.78
CA PRO A 71 7.92 28.19 26.96
C PRO A 71 6.77 27.59 26.15
N ARG A 72 5.78 28.40 25.74
CA ARG A 72 4.69 27.95 24.87
C ARG A 72 5.19 27.42 23.54
N PHE A 73 6.26 28.01 22.98
CA PHE A 73 6.83 27.52 21.72
C PHE A 73 7.52 26.17 21.90
N VAL A 74 8.18 25.92 23.02
CA VAL A 74 8.75 24.60 23.35
C VAL A 74 7.65 23.55 23.40
N VAL A 75 6.55 23.84 24.11
CA VAL A 75 5.41 22.91 24.23
C VAL A 75 4.78 22.60 22.87
N LEU A 76 4.54 23.64 22.06
CA LEU A 76 3.94 23.46 20.73
C LEU A 76 4.84 22.63 19.81
N THR A 77 6.15 22.88 19.80
CA THR A 77 7.08 22.15 18.95
C THR A 77 7.24 20.69 19.40
N ASN A 78 7.29 20.42 20.71
CA ASN A 78 7.28 19.05 21.24
C ASN A 78 5.99 18.28 20.91
N ALA A 79 4.84 18.99 20.84
CA ALA A 79 3.59 18.38 20.42
C ALA A 79 3.64 17.96 18.94
N VAL A 80 4.29 18.75 18.08
CA VAL A 80 4.51 18.40 16.67
C VAL A 80 5.42 17.18 16.54
N GLU A 81 6.54 17.14 17.25
CA GLU A 81 7.43 15.96 17.30
C GLU A 81 6.66 14.69 17.69
N THR A 82 5.87 14.78 18.76
CA THR A 82 5.07 13.64 19.27
C THR A 82 4.05 13.18 18.24
N ALA A 83 3.34 14.11 17.61
CA ALA A 83 2.34 13.81 16.59
C ALA A 83 2.96 13.13 15.36
N LEU A 84 4.08 13.67 14.86
CA LEU A 84 4.79 13.13 13.70
C LEU A 84 5.40 11.76 14.00
N SER A 85 5.96 11.56 15.19
CA SER A 85 6.46 10.25 15.62
C SER A 85 5.35 9.21 15.73
N GLY A 86 4.17 9.61 16.22
CA GLY A 86 2.98 8.77 16.24
C GLY A 86 2.49 8.41 14.83
N ALA A 87 2.41 9.40 13.94
CA ALA A 87 2.01 9.21 12.56
C ALA A 87 2.98 8.30 11.79
N ALA A 88 4.30 8.47 11.97
CA ALA A 88 5.31 7.63 11.35
C ALA A 88 5.16 6.14 11.72
N ARG A 89 4.76 5.84 12.96
CA ARG A 89 4.45 4.45 13.39
C ARG A 89 3.22 3.90 12.68
N ALA A 90 2.17 4.69 12.53
CA ALA A 90 0.96 4.27 11.81
C ALA A 90 1.24 4.04 10.32
N VAL A 91 2.03 4.92 9.68
CA VAL A 91 2.46 4.76 8.29
C VAL A 91 3.30 3.50 8.12
N ARG A 92 4.17 3.16 9.09
CA ARG A 92 4.91 1.90 9.08
C ARG A 92 3.97 0.68 9.06
N THR A 93 2.93 0.67 9.90
CA THR A 93 1.94 -0.41 9.87
C THR A 93 1.24 -0.52 8.51
N LEU A 94 0.90 0.61 7.88
CA LEU A 94 0.32 0.60 6.53
C LEU A 94 1.29 0.05 5.48
N CYS A 95 2.58 0.37 5.60
CA CYS A 95 3.63 -0.18 4.73
C CYS A 95 3.71 -1.70 4.86
N ASP A 96 3.72 -2.21 6.10
CA ASP A 96 3.74 -3.65 6.36
C ASP A 96 2.50 -4.35 5.77
N THR A 97 1.31 -3.76 5.93
CA THR A 97 0.07 -4.28 5.32
C THR A 97 0.10 -4.25 3.80
N ALA A 98 0.65 -3.20 3.19
CA ALA A 98 0.78 -3.10 1.73
C ALA A 98 1.69 -4.20 1.20
N GLN A 99 2.83 -4.44 1.86
CA GLN A 99 3.75 -5.51 1.48
C GLN A 99 3.12 -6.90 1.62
N GLU A 100 2.46 -7.18 2.75
CA GLU A 100 1.74 -8.45 2.96
C GLU A 100 0.66 -8.66 1.89
N THR A 101 -0.08 -7.60 1.54
CA THR A 101 -1.11 -7.67 0.51
C THR A 101 -0.51 -7.93 -0.88
N ALA A 102 0.64 -7.34 -1.20
CA ALA A 102 1.36 -7.60 -2.45
C ALA A 102 1.77 -9.08 -2.53
N ASP A 103 2.38 -9.60 -1.46
CA ASP A 103 2.85 -10.99 -1.39
C ASP A 103 1.69 -11.99 -1.55
N LEU A 104 0.60 -11.79 -0.80
CA LEU A 104 -0.63 -12.60 -0.92
C LEU A 104 -1.23 -12.51 -2.32
N THR A 105 -1.16 -11.34 -2.96
CA THR A 105 -1.66 -11.16 -4.33
C THR A 105 -0.83 -11.94 -5.34
N HIS A 106 0.50 -11.94 -5.20
CA HIS A 106 1.39 -12.74 -6.05
C HIS A 106 1.19 -14.23 -5.85
N GLU A 107 1.07 -14.68 -4.60
CA GLU A 107 0.77 -16.09 -4.27
C GLU A 107 -0.58 -16.51 -4.87
N THR A 108 -1.60 -15.68 -4.71
CA THR A 108 -2.93 -15.91 -5.28
C THR A 108 -2.87 -15.98 -6.80
N ARG A 109 -2.14 -15.07 -7.44
CA ARG A 109 -1.92 -15.07 -8.90
C ARG A 109 -1.28 -16.35 -9.37
N HIS A 110 -0.22 -16.80 -8.68
CA HIS A 110 0.49 -18.03 -8.96
C HIS A 110 -0.42 -19.26 -8.81
N THR A 111 -1.13 -19.37 -7.68
CA THR A 111 -2.06 -20.46 -7.41
C THR A 111 -3.20 -20.50 -8.42
N HIS A 112 -3.76 -19.35 -8.77
CA HIS A 112 -4.79 -19.23 -9.80
C HIS A 112 -4.26 -19.64 -11.18
N SER A 113 -3.03 -19.27 -11.52
CA SER A 113 -2.38 -19.69 -12.78
C SER A 113 -2.20 -21.20 -12.82
N ARG A 114 -1.71 -21.79 -11.73
CA ARG A 114 -1.52 -23.24 -11.60
C ARG A 114 -2.84 -24.00 -11.79
N LEU A 115 -3.90 -23.59 -11.08
CA LEU A 115 -5.19 -24.30 -11.11
C LEU A 115 -5.98 -24.13 -12.42
N TYR A 116 -5.90 -22.95 -13.04
CA TYR A 116 -6.80 -22.55 -14.13
C TYR A 116 -6.11 -22.26 -15.47
N GLY A 117 -4.79 -22.10 -15.51
CA GLY A 117 -4.07 -21.71 -16.72
C GLY A 117 -4.25 -22.70 -17.87
N ALA A 118 -3.94 -23.97 -17.63
CA ALA A 118 -4.14 -25.03 -18.62
C ALA A 118 -5.61 -25.18 -19.05
N LEU A 119 -6.56 -24.84 -18.18
CA LEU A 119 -7.98 -24.87 -18.53
C LEU A 119 -8.38 -23.71 -19.44
N ASP A 120 -7.83 -22.52 -19.24
CA ASP A 120 -8.08 -21.37 -20.12
C ASP A 120 -7.57 -21.64 -21.54
N ASP A 121 -6.40 -22.27 -21.68
CA ASP A 121 -5.82 -22.64 -22.98
C ASP A 121 -6.68 -23.66 -23.74
N ILE A 122 -7.24 -24.64 -23.04
CA ILE A 122 -8.14 -25.64 -23.66
C ILE A 122 -9.51 -25.03 -23.99
N ARG A 123 -10.07 -24.20 -23.10
CA ARG A 123 -11.37 -23.55 -23.31
C ARG A 123 -11.34 -22.52 -24.43
N SER A 124 -10.22 -21.84 -24.61
CA SER A 124 -10.05 -20.87 -25.70
C SER A 124 -9.97 -21.52 -27.08
N THR A 125 -9.71 -22.84 -27.15
CA THR A 125 -9.56 -23.60 -28.41
C THR A 125 -10.69 -24.61 -28.68
N ARG A 126 -11.56 -24.95 -27.72
CA ARG A 126 -12.62 -25.97 -27.89
C ARG A 126 -13.93 -25.65 -27.16
N ARG A 127 -15.07 -26.07 -27.75
CA ARG A 127 -16.42 -25.95 -27.17
C ARG A 127 -16.87 -27.14 -26.30
N GLU A 128 -16.07 -28.19 -26.22
CA GLU A 128 -16.41 -29.43 -25.50
C GLU A 128 -16.24 -29.32 -23.97
N LYS A 129 -16.77 -30.31 -23.26
CA LYS A 129 -16.75 -30.38 -21.79
C LYS A 129 -15.30 -30.44 -21.29
N THR A 130 -14.92 -29.49 -20.42
CA THR A 130 -13.54 -29.34 -19.93
C THR A 130 -13.35 -29.95 -18.53
N PRO A 131 -12.13 -30.42 -18.20
CA PRO A 131 -11.80 -30.91 -16.86
C PRO A 131 -11.98 -29.85 -15.77
N LYS A 132 -12.11 -30.28 -14.52
CA LYS A 132 -12.22 -29.36 -13.36
C LYS A 132 -10.87 -28.68 -13.06
N PRO A 133 -10.88 -27.50 -12.39
CA PRO A 133 -9.66 -26.82 -11.92
C PRO A 133 -8.75 -27.75 -11.13
N GLY A 134 -7.45 -27.66 -11.40
CA GLY A 134 -6.44 -28.53 -10.78
C GLY A 134 -6.26 -29.91 -11.40
N PHE A 135 -7.01 -30.30 -12.45
CA PHE A 135 -6.81 -31.59 -13.13
C PHE A 135 -5.38 -31.79 -13.67
N PHE A 136 -4.72 -30.71 -14.09
CA PHE A 136 -3.36 -30.76 -14.64
C PHE A 136 -2.26 -30.53 -13.61
N ASN A 137 -2.60 -30.34 -12.33
CA ASN A 137 -1.64 -30.19 -11.26
C ASN A 137 -1.19 -31.57 -10.79
N ARG A 138 -0.03 -32.02 -11.26
CA ARG A 138 0.69 -33.19 -10.71
C ARG A 138 1.87 -32.72 -9.88
#